data_AF-A0A3B0BGK4-F1
#
_entry.id   AF-A0A3B0BGK4-F1
#
_cell.length_a   1.000
_cell.length_b   1.000
_cell.length_c   1.000
_cell.angle_alpha   90.00
_cell.angle_beta   90.00
_cell.angle_gamma   90.00
#
_symmetry.space_group_name_H-M   'P 1'
#
loop_
_entity.id
_entity.type
_entity.pdbx_description
1 polymer ?
#
loop_
_entity_poly.entity_id
_entity_poly.type
_entity_poly.pdbx_seq_one_letter_code
_entity_poly.pdbx_strand_id
1 'polypeptide(L)'
;MKSKIVSVLITGAVCLAAAGCGGGKSGGDHAGAEPKPAATVLSQRLDQPPAMPDEKAEPSPAADASFSENLEYELRRKTRAMAGAAGSITAECPKDVQSENGTQTTCKTTFEGLQVEWDVRIGEKSLFSTVKYTATPRQGILTRDGVARLLYGNYKGSIDYALCNDIPKAVLAPLGSPSKYGCDVVMKGEKPSGFAQPVRATDSGPRYY
;
A
#
# COMPACT_ATOMS: atom_id res chain seq x y z
N MET A 1 56.38 -31.51 -4.11
CA MET A 1 57.31 -30.59 -3.41
C MET A 1 56.69 -30.22 -2.06
N LYS A 2 57.44 -30.40 -0.98
CA LYS A 2 57.06 -30.09 0.41
C LYS A 2 57.45 -28.65 0.74
N SER A 3 56.62 -27.94 1.50
CA SER A 3 56.99 -26.90 2.50
C SER A 3 55.71 -26.51 3.24
N LYS A 4 55.49 -26.93 4.50
CA LYS A 4 56.08 -26.56 5.80
C LYS A 4 55.28 -25.46 6.51
N ILE A 5 54.78 -25.87 7.67
CA ILE A 5 53.94 -25.24 8.69
C ILE A 5 54.72 -24.18 9.47
N VAL A 6 54.06 -23.10 9.91
CA VAL A 6 54.32 -22.48 11.23
C VAL A 6 53.01 -21.98 11.84
N SER A 7 52.66 -22.57 12.99
CA SER A 7 51.59 -22.14 13.90
C SER A 7 52.16 -21.18 14.94
N VAL A 8 51.39 -20.19 15.40
CA VAL A 8 51.62 -19.53 16.69
C VAL A 8 50.29 -19.36 17.43
N LEU A 9 50.17 -20.07 18.54
CA LEU A 9 49.19 -19.92 19.61
C LEU A 9 49.78 -18.98 20.66
N ILE A 10 49.02 -17.99 21.14
CA ILE A 10 49.28 -17.36 22.45
C ILE A 10 47.96 -17.30 23.22
N THR A 11 47.98 -18.05 24.33
CA THR A 11 46.97 -18.15 25.38
C THR A 11 47.23 -17.07 26.44
N GLY A 12 46.20 -16.44 26.99
CA GLY A 12 46.32 -15.62 28.19
C GLY A 12 44.94 -15.28 28.77
N ALA A 13 44.66 -15.75 29.98
CA ALA A 13 43.38 -15.66 30.67
C ALA A 13 43.54 -15.07 32.09
N VAL A 14 42.44 -14.50 32.64
CA VAL A 14 42.08 -14.42 34.09
C VAL A 14 42.87 -13.36 34.91
N CYS A 15 42.33 -12.50 35.81
CA CYS A 15 41.00 -12.25 36.41
C CYS A 15 41.01 -10.99 37.35
N LEU A 16 39.80 -10.54 37.77
CA LEU A 16 39.39 -9.83 39.02
C LEU A 16 40.00 -8.44 39.35
N ALA A 17 39.38 -7.51 40.09
CA ALA A 17 38.01 -7.07 40.44
C ALA A 17 38.20 -5.83 41.36
N ALA A 18 37.37 -4.78 41.27
CA ALA A 18 37.20 -3.82 42.38
C ALA A 18 35.89 -3.04 42.24
N ALA A 19 35.03 -3.17 43.25
CA ALA A 19 33.84 -2.36 43.46
C ALA A 19 34.22 -0.96 43.97
N GLY A 20 33.44 0.05 43.60
CA GLY A 20 33.52 1.39 44.17
C GLY A 20 32.13 2.01 44.28
N CYS A 21 31.49 1.82 45.43
CA CYS A 21 30.33 2.60 45.87
C CYS A 21 30.88 3.87 46.55
N GLY A 22 30.65 5.04 45.97
CA GLY A 22 31.08 6.32 46.52
C GLY A 22 30.00 7.36 46.26
N GLY A 23 29.30 7.77 47.32
CA GLY A 23 28.33 8.86 47.29
C GLY A 23 29.00 10.19 47.00
N GLY A 24 28.47 10.91 46.01
CA GLY A 24 28.87 12.27 45.66
C GLY A 24 27.69 13.00 45.03
N LYS A 25 26.99 13.78 45.86
CA LYS A 25 25.97 14.73 45.42
C LYS A 25 26.71 15.93 44.81
N SER A 26 26.59 16.13 43.51
CA SER A 26 26.96 17.39 42.85
C SER A 26 26.12 17.54 41.60
N GLY A 27 25.27 18.55 41.63
CA GLY A 27 24.43 18.94 40.51
C GLY A 27 25.29 19.31 39.31
N GLY A 28 24.98 18.67 38.20
CA GLY A 28 25.28 19.17 36.87
C GLY A 28 23.96 19.11 36.12
N ASP A 29 23.41 20.27 35.81
CA ASP A 29 22.28 20.43 34.91
C ASP A 29 22.63 19.78 33.57
N HIS A 30 22.29 18.51 33.41
CA HIS A 30 22.15 17.91 32.10
C HIS A 30 20.88 18.49 31.49
N ALA A 31 20.99 19.71 30.97
CA ALA A 31 20.17 20.16 29.87
C ALA A 31 20.44 19.19 28.71
N GLY A 32 19.74 18.06 28.73
CA GLY A 32 19.68 17.14 27.62
C GLY A 32 19.24 17.96 26.42
N ALA A 33 20.14 18.14 25.46
CA ALA A 33 19.79 18.73 24.19
C ALA A 33 18.65 17.90 23.62
N GLU A 34 17.45 18.47 23.58
CA GLU A 34 16.32 17.88 22.86
C GLU A 34 16.82 17.64 21.43
N PRO A 35 16.88 16.39 20.96
CA PRO A 35 17.32 16.13 19.59
C PRO A 35 16.35 16.87 18.68
N LYS A 36 16.87 17.87 17.95
CA LYS A 36 16.12 18.53 16.87
C LYS A 36 15.59 17.42 15.97
N PRO A 37 14.27 17.33 15.71
CA PRO A 37 13.79 16.43 14.69
C PRO A 37 14.43 16.87 13.37
N ALA A 38 15.39 16.09 12.87
CA ALA A 38 15.95 16.27 11.54
C ALA A 38 15.01 15.67 10.48
N ALA A 39 13.72 15.67 10.76
CA ALA A 39 12.71 15.10 9.90
C ALA A 39 11.91 16.22 9.26
N THR A 40 11.93 16.24 7.94
CA THR A 40 11.07 17.10 7.13
C THR A 40 9.63 16.78 7.47
N VAL A 41 8.94 17.73 8.12
CA VAL A 41 7.49 17.64 8.33
C VAL A 41 6.83 17.59 6.96
N LEU A 42 6.10 16.52 6.69
CA LEU A 42 5.44 16.33 5.40
C LEU A 42 4.26 17.33 5.28
N SER A 43 4.03 17.83 4.06
CA SER A 43 3.16 18.98 3.77
C SER A 43 1.67 18.67 3.82
N GLN A 44 1.26 17.43 3.58
CA GLN A 44 -0.14 17.08 3.37
C GLN A 44 -0.71 16.28 4.55
N ARG A 45 -1.54 16.92 5.37
CA ARG A 45 -2.32 16.23 6.39
C ARG A 45 -3.49 15.48 5.75
N LEU A 46 -3.63 14.20 6.10
CA LEU A 46 -4.78 13.36 5.75
C LEU A 46 -5.59 13.04 7.01
N ASP A 47 -6.85 13.48 6.99
CA ASP A 47 -7.85 13.13 7.99
C ASP A 47 -8.64 11.89 7.57
N GLN A 48 -9.49 11.38 8.46
CA GLN A 48 -10.33 10.21 8.15
C GLN A 48 -11.26 10.54 6.97
N PRO A 49 -11.21 9.78 5.86
CA PRO A 49 -12.10 10.05 4.74
C PRO A 49 -13.54 9.67 5.10
N PRO A 50 -14.55 10.24 4.43
CA PRO A 50 -15.94 9.83 4.59
C PRO A 50 -16.12 8.34 4.23
N ALA A 51 -17.23 7.75 4.66
CA ALA A 51 -17.59 6.40 4.27
C ALA A 51 -17.70 6.27 2.73
N MET A 52 -17.37 5.10 2.19
CA MET A 52 -17.64 4.85 0.77
C MET A 52 -19.14 4.89 0.50
N PRO A 53 -19.56 5.44 -0.65
CA PRO A 53 -20.89 5.16 -1.17
C PRO A 53 -21.09 3.65 -1.29
N ASP A 54 -22.32 3.17 -1.04
CA ASP A 54 -22.66 1.76 -1.22
C ASP A 54 -22.30 1.32 -2.65
N GLU A 55 -21.59 0.20 -2.75
CA GLU A 55 -21.16 -0.38 -4.02
C GLU A 55 -22.37 -0.78 -4.88
N LYS A 56 -23.51 -1.09 -4.24
CA LYS A 56 -24.79 -1.37 -4.91
C LYS A 56 -25.41 -0.17 -5.62
N ALA A 57 -24.83 1.02 -5.47
CA ALA A 57 -25.28 2.22 -6.18
C ALA A 57 -24.88 2.21 -7.66
N GLU A 58 -23.90 1.41 -8.08
CA GLU A 58 -23.64 1.21 -9.50
C GLU A 58 -24.66 0.22 -10.09
N PRO A 59 -25.32 0.55 -11.21
CA PRO A 59 -26.31 -0.34 -11.80
C PRO A 59 -25.63 -1.62 -12.30
N SER A 60 -26.08 -2.76 -11.78
CA SER A 60 -25.73 -4.07 -12.31
C SER A 60 -26.19 -4.20 -13.77
N PRO A 61 -25.48 -4.99 -14.60
CA PRO A 61 -25.94 -5.33 -15.94
C PRO A 61 -27.31 -6.02 -15.91
N ALA A 62 -28.03 -5.95 -17.03
CA ALA A 62 -29.27 -6.69 -17.23
C ALA A 62 -29.02 -8.21 -17.16
N ALA A 63 -30.06 -9.00 -16.88
CA ALA A 63 -29.93 -10.45 -16.74
C ALA A 63 -29.47 -11.16 -18.03
N ASP A 64 -29.73 -10.56 -19.19
CA ASP A 64 -29.35 -11.00 -20.52
C ASP A 64 -28.13 -10.23 -21.09
N ALA A 65 -27.44 -9.44 -20.26
CA ALA A 65 -26.25 -8.72 -20.66
C ALA A 65 -25.17 -9.67 -21.20
N SER A 66 -24.43 -9.20 -22.19
CA SER A 66 -23.32 -9.92 -22.78
C SER A 66 -22.22 -10.23 -21.75
N PHE A 67 -21.37 -11.21 -22.07
CA PHE A 67 -20.22 -11.50 -21.21
C PHE A 67 -19.30 -10.28 -21.05
N SER A 68 -19.11 -9.50 -22.12
CA SER A 68 -18.28 -8.29 -22.11
C SER A 68 -18.84 -7.21 -21.17
N GLU A 69 -20.14 -6.95 -21.20
CA GLU A 69 -20.80 -5.99 -20.28
C GLU A 69 -20.69 -6.42 -18.81
N ASN A 70 -20.82 -7.72 -18.54
CA ASN A 70 -20.61 -8.27 -17.20
C ASN A 70 -19.15 -8.12 -16.74
N LEU A 71 -18.20 -8.35 -17.63
CA LEU A 71 -16.78 -8.17 -17.35
C LEU A 71 -16.45 -6.70 -17.09
N GLU A 72 -16.98 -5.76 -17.88
CA GLU A 72 -16.83 -4.32 -17.67
C GLU A 72 -17.38 -3.87 -16.31
N TYR A 73 -18.56 -4.36 -15.91
CA TYR A 73 -19.12 -4.09 -14.59
C TYR A 73 -18.18 -4.56 -13.47
N GLU A 74 -17.69 -5.79 -13.54
CA GLU A 74 -16.78 -6.31 -12.52
C GLU A 74 -15.41 -5.60 -12.51
N LEU A 75 -14.91 -5.17 -13.67
CA LEU A 75 -13.69 -4.38 -13.76
C LEU A 75 -13.85 -2.98 -13.16
N ARG A 76 -15.02 -2.34 -13.28
CA ARG A 76 -15.33 -1.09 -12.56
C ARG A 76 -15.24 -1.28 -11.06
N ARG A 77 -15.86 -2.36 -10.54
CA ARG A 77 -15.81 -2.71 -9.11
C ARG A 77 -14.39 -2.98 -8.63
N LYS A 78 -13.62 -3.79 -9.36
CA LYS A 78 -12.19 -4.04 -9.08
C LYS A 78 -11.37 -2.76 -9.10
N THR A 79 -11.61 -1.87 -10.06
CA THR A 79 -10.91 -0.58 -10.17
C THR A 79 -11.24 0.34 -8.99
N ARG A 80 -12.51 0.39 -8.57
CA ARG A 80 -12.93 1.11 -7.35
C ARG A 80 -12.22 0.59 -6.11
N ALA A 81 -12.18 -0.73 -5.93
CA ALA A 81 -11.48 -1.37 -4.82
C ALA A 81 -9.98 -1.08 -4.84
N MET A 82 -9.35 -1.18 -6.02
CA MET A 82 -7.93 -0.87 -6.24
C MET A 82 -7.60 0.60 -5.94
N ALA A 83 -8.47 1.54 -6.33
CA ALA A 83 -8.30 2.96 -6.02
C ALA A 83 -8.53 3.27 -4.53
N GLY A 84 -9.35 2.45 -3.85
CA GLY A 84 -9.71 2.65 -2.44
C GLY A 84 -10.53 3.92 -2.19
N ALA A 85 -11.09 4.54 -3.23
CA ALA A 85 -11.75 5.84 -3.18
C ALA A 85 -12.97 5.90 -4.09
N ALA A 86 -13.87 6.83 -3.81
CA ALA A 86 -14.98 7.15 -4.71
C ALA A 86 -14.46 7.98 -5.89
N GLY A 87 -15.10 7.84 -7.05
CA GLY A 87 -14.74 8.58 -8.25
C GLY A 87 -15.52 8.11 -9.46
N SER A 88 -15.38 8.84 -10.57
CA SER A 88 -15.91 8.43 -11.88
C SER A 88 -15.12 7.25 -12.42
N ILE A 89 -15.82 6.17 -12.79
CA ILE A 89 -15.21 4.93 -13.30
C ILE A 89 -15.93 4.47 -14.56
N THR A 90 -15.17 4.20 -15.62
CA THR A 90 -15.66 3.49 -16.81
C THR A 90 -14.82 2.24 -17.06
N ALA A 91 -15.38 1.30 -17.81
CA ALA A 91 -14.67 0.12 -18.30
C ALA A 91 -15.08 -0.16 -19.74
N GLU A 92 -14.13 -0.64 -20.53
CA GLU A 92 -14.30 -1.00 -21.93
C GLU A 92 -13.53 -2.30 -22.19
N CYS A 93 -14.24 -3.31 -22.66
CA CYS A 93 -13.69 -4.58 -23.10
C CYS A 93 -14.00 -4.79 -24.60
N PRO A 94 -13.21 -5.61 -25.32
CA PRO A 94 -13.56 -5.96 -26.69
C PRO A 94 -14.94 -6.63 -26.75
N LYS A 95 -15.74 -6.29 -27.76
CA LYS A 95 -17.15 -6.73 -27.87
C LYS A 95 -17.29 -8.22 -28.16
N ASP A 96 -16.27 -8.80 -28.75
CA ASP A 96 -16.17 -10.19 -29.18
C ASP A 96 -15.62 -11.12 -28.09
N VAL A 97 -15.32 -10.62 -26.89
CA VAL A 97 -14.85 -11.46 -25.78
C VAL A 97 -15.91 -12.48 -25.42
N GLN A 98 -15.61 -13.74 -25.71
CA GLN A 98 -16.43 -14.90 -25.35
C GLN A 98 -15.98 -15.50 -24.02
N SER A 99 -16.90 -16.19 -23.36
CA SER A 99 -16.64 -16.92 -22.11
C SER A 99 -15.93 -18.26 -22.31
N GLU A 100 -15.12 -18.37 -23.37
CA GLU A 100 -14.40 -19.59 -23.74
C GLU A 100 -13.14 -19.75 -22.89
N ASN A 101 -12.87 -20.97 -22.43
CA ASN A 101 -11.71 -21.25 -21.60
C ASN A 101 -10.40 -20.99 -22.36
N GLY A 102 -9.45 -20.33 -21.71
CA GLY A 102 -8.15 -20.02 -22.28
C GLY A 102 -8.12 -18.70 -23.07
N THR A 103 -9.28 -18.09 -23.35
CA THR A 103 -9.35 -16.77 -23.97
C THR A 103 -8.62 -15.74 -23.12
N GLN A 104 -7.77 -14.96 -23.80
CA GLN A 104 -7.06 -13.82 -23.21
C GLN A 104 -7.50 -12.56 -23.93
N THR A 105 -7.71 -11.50 -23.16
CA THR A 105 -8.09 -10.21 -23.70
C THR A 105 -7.54 -9.10 -22.82
N THR A 106 -7.44 -7.90 -23.38
CA THR A 106 -7.09 -6.71 -22.61
C THR A 106 -8.31 -5.80 -22.57
N CYS A 107 -8.75 -5.50 -21.35
CA CYS A 107 -9.77 -4.48 -21.11
C CYS A 107 -9.12 -3.20 -20.58
N LYS A 108 -9.82 -2.08 -20.70
CA LYS A 108 -9.39 -0.78 -20.19
C LYS A 108 -10.41 -0.28 -19.20
N THR A 109 -9.93 0.32 -18.13
CA THR A 109 -10.76 1.06 -17.18
C THR A 109 -10.25 2.48 -17.06
N THR A 110 -11.13 3.42 -16.80
CA THR A 110 -10.75 4.81 -16.55
C THR A 110 -11.26 5.22 -15.17
N PHE A 111 -10.36 5.61 -14.26
CA PHE A 111 -10.71 6.16 -12.95
C PHE A 111 -10.27 7.62 -12.89
N GLU A 112 -11.20 8.56 -12.75
CA GLU A 112 -10.88 10.00 -12.67
C GLU A 112 -9.95 10.47 -13.82
N GLY A 113 -10.15 9.93 -15.03
CA GLY A 113 -9.33 10.21 -16.22
C GLY A 113 -8.04 9.40 -16.34
N LEU A 114 -7.68 8.58 -15.35
CA LEU A 114 -6.53 7.69 -15.40
C LEU A 114 -6.90 6.35 -16.03
N GLN A 115 -6.24 6.00 -17.12
CA GLN A 115 -6.46 4.72 -17.79
C GLN A 115 -5.62 3.61 -17.16
N VAL A 116 -6.26 2.47 -16.86
CA VAL A 116 -5.60 1.24 -16.41
C VAL A 116 -5.98 0.11 -17.36
N GLU A 117 -4.96 -0.54 -17.92
CA GLU A 117 -5.12 -1.77 -18.70
C GLU A 117 -5.17 -2.98 -17.77
N TRP A 118 -6.10 -3.88 -18.07
CA TRP A 118 -6.31 -5.13 -17.36
C TRP A 118 -6.11 -6.31 -18.31
N ASP A 119 -5.16 -7.17 -17.99
CA ASP A 119 -4.98 -8.45 -18.65
C ASP A 119 -5.98 -9.45 -18.07
N VAL A 120 -6.97 -9.83 -18.89
CA VAL A 120 -8.04 -10.75 -18.49
C VAL A 120 -7.79 -12.11 -19.11
N ARG A 121 -7.84 -13.15 -18.28
CA ARG A 121 -7.77 -14.54 -18.71
C ARG A 121 -9.01 -15.29 -18.26
N ILE A 122 -9.72 -15.86 -19.22
CA ILE A 122 -10.91 -16.68 -18.97
C ILE A 122 -10.44 -18.10 -18.64
N GLY A 123 -10.93 -18.63 -17.53
CA GLY A 123 -10.64 -19.98 -17.04
C GLY A 123 -11.77 -20.95 -17.32
N GLU A 124 -11.61 -22.16 -16.78
CA GLU A 124 -12.61 -23.22 -16.92
C GLU A 124 -13.93 -22.83 -16.25
N LYS A 125 -15.03 -23.30 -16.86
CA LYS A 125 -16.34 -23.26 -16.22
C LYS A 125 -16.30 -24.12 -14.96
N SER A 126 -16.84 -23.58 -13.87
CA SER A 126 -16.98 -24.36 -12.64
C SER A 126 -17.96 -25.51 -12.82
N LEU A 127 -17.98 -26.45 -11.87
CA LEU A 127 -18.99 -27.52 -11.80
C LEU A 127 -20.44 -27.01 -11.79
N PHE A 128 -20.64 -25.72 -11.47
CA PHE A 128 -21.94 -25.03 -11.46
C PHE A 128 -22.12 -24.10 -12.68
N SER A 129 -21.37 -24.32 -13.77
CA SER A 129 -21.43 -23.55 -15.02
C SER A 129 -21.08 -22.06 -14.93
N THR A 130 -20.55 -21.60 -13.80
CA THR A 130 -20.04 -20.23 -13.66
C THR A 130 -18.69 -20.11 -14.35
N VAL A 131 -18.56 -19.15 -15.25
CA VAL A 131 -17.29 -18.83 -15.92
C VAL A 131 -16.36 -18.18 -14.89
N LYS A 132 -15.20 -18.78 -14.65
CA LYS A 132 -14.15 -18.17 -13.84
C LYS A 132 -13.26 -17.32 -14.73
N TYR A 133 -12.79 -16.19 -14.25
CA TYR A 133 -11.76 -15.41 -14.93
C TYR A 133 -10.83 -14.77 -13.90
N THR A 134 -9.62 -14.44 -14.35
CA THR A 134 -8.65 -13.64 -13.60
C THR A 134 -8.44 -12.32 -14.31
N ALA A 135 -8.38 -11.23 -13.56
CA ALA A 135 -8.14 -9.88 -14.09
C ALA A 135 -6.93 -9.25 -13.39
N THR A 136 -5.88 -9.14 -14.19
CA THR A 136 -4.53 -8.58 -14.03
C THR A 136 -4.35 -7.06 -14.25
N PRO A 137 -4.42 -6.11 -13.30
CA PRO A 137 -4.12 -4.73 -13.67
C PRO A 137 -2.63 -4.61 -14.00
N ARG A 138 -2.26 -3.81 -15.01
CA ARG A 138 -0.84 -3.56 -15.33
C ARG A 138 -0.21 -2.52 -14.39
N GLN A 139 -1.03 -1.64 -13.83
CA GLN A 139 -0.64 -0.59 -12.89
C GLN A 139 -1.70 -0.47 -11.80
N GLY A 140 -1.29 -0.03 -10.61
CA GLY A 140 -2.22 0.30 -9.54
C GLY A 140 -2.57 1.79 -9.56
N ILE A 141 -3.62 2.15 -8.81
CA ILE A 141 -4.01 3.54 -8.58
C ILE A 141 -3.71 3.88 -7.12
N LEU A 142 -2.96 4.95 -6.89
CA LEU A 142 -2.89 5.60 -5.59
C LEU A 142 -3.81 6.81 -5.59
N THR A 143 -4.72 6.85 -4.63
CA THR A 143 -5.53 8.03 -4.35
C THR A 143 -5.24 8.53 -2.95
N ARG A 144 -5.41 9.83 -2.74
CA ARG A 144 -5.29 10.42 -1.41
C ARG A 144 -6.25 9.75 -0.42
N ASP A 145 -7.52 9.63 -0.81
CA ASP A 145 -8.58 9.05 0.02
C ASP A 145 -8.37 7.55 0.27
N GLY A 146 -7.87 6.81 -0.72
CA GLY A 146 -7.55 5.40 -0.57
C GLY A 146 -6.41 5.18 0.42
N VAL A 147 -5.36 5.99 0.35
CA VAL A 147 -4.27 5.96 1.32
C VAL A 147 -4.77 6.32 2.72
N ALA A 148 -5.55 7.40 2.86
CA ALA A 148 -6.14 7.75 4.14
C ALA A 148 -7.01 6.60 4.69
N ARG A 149 -7.89 6.01 3.87
CA ARG A 149 -8.76 4.92 4.30
C ARG A 149 -7.97 3.68 4.73
N LEU A 150 -6.90 3.34 4.02
CA LEU A 150 -5.98 2.28 4.42
C LEU A 150 -5.41 2.55 5.82
N LEU A 151 -4.85 3.75 6.04
CA LEU A 151 -4.21 4.08 7.31
C LEU A 151 -5.23 4.05 8.46
N TYR A 152 -6.35 4.76 8.34
CA TYR A 152 -7.40 4.74 9.36
C TYR A 152 -8.00 3.34 9.58
N GLY A 153 -8.11 2.53 8.52
CA GLY A 153 -8.57 1.15 8.61
C GLY A 153 -7.59 0.22 9.35
N ASN A 154 -6.29 0.41 9.15
CA ASN A 154 -5.25 -0.38 9.82
C ASN A 154 -5.08 -0.02 11.30
N TYR A 155 -5.13 1.29 11.62
CA TYR A 155 -4.91 1.79 12.97
C TYR A 155 -6.19 1.94 13.81
N LYS A 156 -7.38 1.66 13.23
CA LYS A 156 -8.69 1.51 13.92
C LYS A 156 -8.96 2.51 15.05
N GLY A 157 -8.82 3.80 14.76
CA GLY A 157 -9.12 4.88 15.71
C GLY A 157 -8.00 5.22 16.70
N SER A 158 -6.83 4.58 16.60
CA SER A 158 -5.64 4.95 17.37
C SER A 158 -4.82 6.06 16.72
N ILE A 159 -4.99 6.25 15.40
CA ILE A 159 -4.44 7.37 14.63
C ILE A 159 -5.26 8.65 14.89
N ASP A 160 -4.59 9.80 15.00
CA ASP A 160 -5.21 11.13 14.99
C ASP A 160 -5.24 11.72 13.58
N TYR A 161 -4.09 11.66 12.88
CA TYR A 161 -3.96 12.02 11.47
C TYR A 161 -2.74 11.34 10.84
N ALA A 162 -2.67 11.36 9.50
CA ALA A 162 -1.43 11.04 8.79
C ALA A 162 -0.87 12.31 8.16
N LEU A 163 0.46 12.45 8.16
CA LEU A 163 1.15 13.43 7.33
C LEU A 163 1.73 12.68 6.15
N CYS A 164 1.48 13.13 4.93
CA CYS A 164 2.03 12.54 3.72
C CYS A 164 2.72 13.63 2.91
N ASN A 165 3.67 13.26 2.04
CA ASN A 165 4.06 14.18 0.97
C ASN A 165 2.93 14.28 -0.07
N ASP A 166 3.00 15.26 -0.96
CA ASP A 166 1.92 15.71 -1.85
C ASP A 166 1.30 14.60 -2.74
N ILE A 167 0.45 13.74 -2.18
CA ILE A 167 -0.28 12.72 -2.91
C ILE A 167 -1.33 13.44 -3.78
N PRO A 168 -1.31 13.25 -5.11
CA PRO A 168 -2.35 13.76 -5.99
C PRO A 168 -3.71 13.17 -5.62
N LYS A 169 -4.79 13.75 -6.16
CA LYS A 169 -6.14 13.18 -6.01
C LYS A 169 -6.17 11.71 -6.43
N ALA A 170 -5.57 11.41 -7.59
CA ALA A 170 -5.32 10.07 -8.09
C ALA A 170 -4.05 10.06 -8.95
N VAL A 171 -3.30 8.96 -8.95
CA VAL A 171 -2.11 8.77 -9.80
C VAL A 171 -1.87 7.29 -10.07
N LEU A 172 -1.37 6.97 -11.26
CA LEU A 172 -0.91 5.63 -11.60
C LEU A 172 0.42 5.33 -10.91
N ALA A 173 0.59 4.12 -10.40
CA ALA A 173 1.83 3.67 -9.79
C ALA A 173 2.14 2.21 -10.17
N PRO A 174 3.43 1.83 -10.23
CA PRO A 174 3.81 0.43 -10.39
C PRO A 174 3.26 -0.44 -9.26
N LEU A 175 2.77 -1.62 -9.61
CA LEU A 175 2.23 -2.56 -8.64
C LEU A 175 3.32 -3.10 -7.70
N GLY A 176 2.99 -3.25 -6.42
CA GLY A 176 3.81 -3.90 -5.41
C GLY A 176 5.09 -3.15 -5.02
N SER A 177 5.40 -2.04 -5.68
CA SER A 177 6.64 -1.29 -5.52
C SER A 177 6.45 -0.09 -4.59
N PRO A 178 7.45 0.29 -3.77
CA PRO A 178 7.46 1.57 -3.07
C PRO A 178 7.22 2.72 -4.05
N SER A 179 6.19 3.53 -3.80
CA SER A 179 6.00 4.76 -4.56
C SER A 179 6.90 5.86 -4.01
N LYS A 180 6.95 7.00 -4.72
CA LYS A 180 7.56 8.23 -4.20
C LYS A 180 6.74 8.89 -3.09
N TYR A 181 5.54 8.40 -2.83
CA TYR A 181 4.67 8.92 -1.79
C TYR A 181 4.90 8.12 -0.51
N GLY A 182 5.04 8.83 0.60
CA GLY A 182 5.17 8.26 1.92
C GLY A 182 4.37 9.05 2.94
N CYS A 183 3.98 8.35 4.00
CA CYS A 183 3.18 8.90 5.07
C CYS A 183 3.81 8.59 6.42
N ASP A 184 3.69 9.51 7.36
CA ASP A 184 3.96 9.36 8.77
C ASP A 184 2.61 9.31 9.50
N VAL A 185 2.40 8.25 10.27
CA VAL A 185 1.16 8.03 11.02
C VAL A 185 1.32 8.67 12.39
N VAL A 186 0.46 9.63 12.71
CA VAL A 186 0.50 10.32 14.00
C VAL A 186 -0.58 9.74 14.91
N MET A 187 -0.15 9.07 15.97
CA MET A 187 -1.03 8.47 16.96
C MET A 187 -1.67 9.54 17.85
N LYS A 188 -2.83 9.23 18.44
CA LYS A 188 -3.53 10.15 19.35
C LYS A 188 -2.64 10.59 20.51
N GLY A 189 -2.46 11.91 20.65
CA GLY A 189 -1.66 12.52 21.71
C GLY A 189 -0.16 12.53 21.43
N GLU A 190 0.29 12.02 20.28
CA GLU A 190 1.70 11.98 19.89
C GLU A 190 2.05 13.11 18.91
N LYS A 191 3.34 13.41 18.80
CA LYS A 191 3.89 14.29 17.76
C LYS A 191 4.29 13.44 16.54
N PRO A 192 4.35 14.04 15.34
CA PRO A 192 4.88 13.34 14.17
C PRO A 192 6.25 12.72 14.43
N SER A 193 6.43 11.46 14.01
CA SER A 193 7.69 10.75 14.16
C SER A 193 8.76 11.31 13.23
N GLY A 194 8.32 11.86 12.10
CA GLY A 194 9.20 12.32 11.04
C GLY A 194 9.73 11.21 10.12
N PHE A 195 9.32 9.95 10.34
CA PHE A 195 9.77 8.79 9.57
C PHE A 195 8.69 8.31 8.61
N ALA A 196 8.56 9.01 7.48
CA ALA A 196 7.61 8.65 6.42
C ALA A 196 7.90 7.24 5.86
N GLN A 197 6.90 6.36 5.88
CA GLN A 197 6.99 5.08 5.16
C GLN A 197 6.33 5.18 3.78
N PRO A 198 6.93 4.58 2.74
CA PRO A 198 6.38 4.64 1.40
C PRO A 198 5.07 3.85 1.29
N VAL A 199 4.08 4.45 0.63
CA VAL A 199 2.86 3.74 0.22
C VAL A 199 3.08 3.04 -1.11
N ARG A 200 2.38 1.92 -1.33
CA ARG A 200 2.45 1.10 -2.55
C ARG A 200 1.07 0.94 -3.14
N ALA A 201 0.97 0.88 -4.46
CA ALA A 201 -0.27 0.44 -5.10
C ALA A 201 -0.26 -1.09 -5.26
N THR A 202 -1.38 -1.74 -4.97
CA THR A 202 -1.60 -3.15 -5.34
C THR A 202 -2.86 -3.27 -6.20
N ASP A 203 -3.14 -4.47 -6.67
CA ASP A 203 -4.36 -4.83 -7.41
C ASP A 203 -5.66 -4.73 -6.57
N SER A 204 -5.51 -4.48 -5.28
CA SER A 204 -6.55 -4.60 -4.25
C SER A 204 -6.59 -3.39 -3.31
N GLY A 205 -5.86 -2.33 -3.63
CA GLY A 205 -5.82 -1.10 -2.84
C GLY A 205 -4.40 -0.60 -2.60
N PRO A 206 -4.26 0.57 -1.97
CA PRO A 206 -2.98 1.00 -1.43
C PRO A 206 -2.53 0.08 -0.28
N ARG A 207 -1.21 -0.02 -0.06
CA ARG A 207 -0.58 -0.70 1.07
C ARG A 207 0.47 0.19 1.72
N TYR A 208 0.67 -0.02 3.02
CA TYR A 208 1.58 0.69 3.90
C TYR A 208 2.28 -0.37 4.74
N TYR A 209 3.61 -0.39 4.71
CA TYR A 209 4.47 -1.38 5.36
C TYR A 209 5.56 -0.67 6.15
#